data_AF-A0A6N3BWV7-F1
#
_entry.id   AF-A0A6N3BWV7-F1
#
_cell.length_a   1.000
_cell.length_b   1.000
_cell.length_c   1.000
_cell.angle_alpha   90.00
_cell.angle_beta   90.00
_cell.angle_gamma   90.00
#
_symmetry.space_group_name_H-M   'P 1'
#
loop_
_entity.id
_entity.type
_entity.pdbx_description
1 polymer ?
#
loop_
_entity_poly.entity_id
_entity_poly.type
_entity_poly.pdbx_seq_one_letter_code
_entity_poly.pdbx_strand_id
1 'polypeptide(L)'
;MLNFTFKYSFIDGKSRYTKQYNDNLANAVTGSTVAHASEFTRTPYSTVERMFKSYLNNVKPQICAETLELSKNTERLIIGSDDFAIRKGHSYNTGIHDLRNETLLHFVKGRKLNDLREDKEKILRFMIYSQL
;
A
#
# COMPACT_ATOMS: atom_id res chain seq x y z
N MET A 1 -13.29 29.92 -30.65
CA MET A 1 -13.28 28.44 -30.71
C MET A 1 -13.90 27.93 -29.41
N LEU A 2 -15.11 27.39 -29.45
CA LEU A 2 -15.82 26.87 -28.27
C LEU A 2 -15.46 25.39 -28.07
N ASN A 3 -14.64 25.09 -27.06
CA ASN A 3 -14.36 23.70 -26.66
C ASN A 3 -15.41 23.27 -25.63
N PHE A 4 -16.42 22.52 -26.07
CA PHE A 4 -17.32 21.80 -25.17
C PHE A 4 -16.60 20.57 -24.63
N THR A 5 -16.06 20.69 -23.42
CA THR A 5 -15.48 19.55 -22.70
C THR A 5 -16.51 19.03 -21.70
N PHE A 6 -17.16 17.91 -22.02
CA PHE A 6 -17.99 17.22 -21.03
C PHE A 6 -17.08 16.59 -19.98
N LYS A 7 -17.17 17.07 -18.73
CA LYS A 7 -16.46 16.50 -17.59
C LYS A 7 -17.39 15.56 -16.86
N TYR A 8 -17.12 14.27 -16.98
CA TYR A 8 -17.83 13.22 -16.26
C TYR A 8 -17.12 12.94 -14.93
N SER A 9 -17.84 12.97 -13.81
CA SER A 9 -17.25 12.75 -12.48
C SER A 9 -16.78 11.31 -12.26
N PHE A 10 -17.40 10.35 -12.95
CA PHE A 10 -17.21 8.90 -12.79
C PHE A 10 -16.04 8.33 -13.61
N ILE A 11 -15.37 9.12 -14.45
CA ILE A 11 -14.24 8.68 -15.28
C ILE A 11 -13.16 9.77 -15.32
N ASP A 12 -11.90 9.37 -15.21
CA ASP A 12 -10.78 10.31 -15.32
C ASP A 12 -10.45 10.63 -16.78
N GLY A 13 -9.84 11.79 -17.01
CA GLY A 13 -9.42 12.21 -18.33
C GLY A 13 -8.52 11.15 -18.99
N LYS A 14 -8.82 10.80 -20.25
CA LYS A 14 -8.11 9.77 -21.03
C LYS A 14 -8.21 8.34 -20.46
N SER A 15 -9.02 8.10 -19.44
CA SER A 15 -9.31 6.75 -18.97
C SER A 15 -10.33 6.06 -19.89
N ARG A 16 -10.19 4.74 -20.04
CA ARG A 16 -11.20 3.86 -20.66
C ARG A 16 -12.10 3.18 -19.63
N TYR A 17 -11.80 3.36 -18.35
CA TYR A 17 -12.43 2.67 -17.23
C TYR A 17 -12.98 3.67 -16.23
N THR A 18 -14.17 3.39 -15.71
CA THR A 18 -14.79 4.20 -14.67
C THR A 18 -14.04 4.03 -13.35
N LYS A 19 -14.18 5.01 -12.45
CA LYS A 19 -13.61 4.96 -11.10
C LYS A 19 -14.13 3.73 -10.35
N GLN A 20 -15.43 3.50 -10.39
CA GLN A 20 -16.06 2.33 -9.79
C GLN A 20 -15.51 0.99 -10.34
N TYR A 21 -15.23 0.91 -11.64
CA TYR A 21 -14.61 -0.29 -12.20
C TYR A 21 -13.20 -0.51 -11.67
N ASN A 22 -12.39 0.55 -11.56
CA ASN A 22 -11.04 0.47 -11.00
C ASN A 22 -11.07 -0.01 -9.54
N ASP A 23 -12.00 0.51 -8.73
CA ASP A 23 -12.13 0.14 -7.32
C ASP A 23 -12.55 -1.34 -7.17
N ASN A 24 -13.55 -1.77 -7.95
CA ASN A 24 -13.99 -3.17 -7.96
C ASN A 24 -12.88 -4.13 -8.42
N LEU A 25 -12.09 -3.71 -9.41
CA LEU A 25 -10.99 -4.52 -9.94
C LEU A 25 -9.84 -4.65 -8.95
N ALA A 26 -9.53 -3.60 -8.17
CA ALA A 26 -8.58 -3.68 -7.08
C ALA A 26 -9.05 -4.67 -6.00
N ASN A 27 -10.32 -4.61 -5.62
CA ASN A 27 -10.91 -5.54 -4.65
C ASN A 27 -10.91 -6.99 -5.13
N ALA A 28 -11.07 -7.23 -6.44
CA ALA A 28 -11.01 -8.58 -7.00
C ALA A 28 -9.62 -9.21 -6.90
N VAL A 29 -8.54 -8.40 -6.92
CA VAL A 29 -7.17 -8.88 -6.70
C VAL A 29 -6.91 -9.15 -5.21
N THR A 30 -7.52 -8.38 -4.32
CA THR A 30 -7.41 -8.58 -2.86
C THR A 30 -7.93 -9.97 -2.48
N GLY A 31 -7.05 -10.82 -1.94
CA GLY A 31 -7.39 -12.20 -1.59
C GLY A 31 -7.31 -13.21 -2.75
N SER A 32 -6.89 -12.78 -3.94
CA SER A 32 -6.67 -13.66 -5.10
C SER A 32 -5.33 -13.35 -5.79
N THR A 33 -5.24 -13.59 -7.10
CA THR A 33 -4.07 -13.24 -7.92
C THR A 33 -4.49 -12.30 -9.05
N VAL A 34 -3.54 -11.53 -9.58
CA VAL A 34 -3.77 -10.68 -10.76
C VAL A 34 -4.24 -11.52 -11.96
N ALA A 35 -3.76 -12.75 -12.10
CA ALA A 35 -4.21 -13.68 -13.14
C ALA A 35 -5.68 -14.07 -12.97
N HIS A 36 -6.08 -14.46 -11.76
CA HIS A 36 -7.47 -14.78 -11.45
C HIS A 36 -8.40 -13.59 -11.70
N ALA A 37 -8.03 -12.39 -11.22
CA ALA A 37 -8.80 -11.18 -11.45
C ALA A 37 -8.88 -10.82 -12.94
N SER A 38 -7.81 -11.05 -13.72
CA SER A 38 -7.80 -10.87 -15.18
C SER A 38 -8.81 -11.79 -15.87
N GLU A 39 -8.84 -13.06 -15.51
CA GLU A 39 -9.80 -14.03 -16.05
C GLU A 39 -11.25 -13.68 -15.66
N PHE A 40 -11.47 -13.39 -14.38
CA PHE A 40 -12.80 -13.07 -13.84
C PHE A 40 -13.40 -11.81 -14.48
N THR A 41 -12.60 -10.74 -14.57
CA THR A 41 -13.05 -9.44 -15.10
C THR A 41 -12.98 -9.33 -16.62
N ARG A 42 -12.38 -10.32 -17.29
CA ARG A 42 -12.04 -10.31 -18.72
C ARG A 42 -11.20 -9.10 -19.14
N THR A 43 -10.41 -8.56 -18.22
CA THR A 43 -9.48 -7.46 -18.48
C THR A 43 -8.08 -8.03 -18.68
N PRO A 44 -7.28 -7.52 -19.65
CA PRO A 44 -5.92 -8.02 -19.86
C PRO A 44 -5.06 -7.93 -18.60
N TYR A 45 -4.28 -8.97 -18.32
CA TYR A 45 -3.40 -9.08 -17.14
C TYR A 45 -2.61 -7.80 -16.87
N SER A 46 -1.96 -7.23 -17.90
CA SER A 46 -1.13 -6.02 -17.76
C SER A 46 -1.94 -4.79 -17.34
N THR A 47 -3.21 -4.73 -17.70
CA THR A 47 -4.11 -3.67 -17.25
C THR A 47 -4.53 -3.87 -15.80
N VAL A 48 -4.88 -5.10 -15.41
CA VAL A 48 -5.19 -5.46 -14.03
C VAL A 48 -4.00 -5.15 -13.12
N GLU A 49 -2.80 -5.60 -13.51
CA GLU A 49 -1.57 -5.36 -12.76
C GLU A 49 -1.30 -3.87 -12.58
N ARG A 50 -1.43 -3.07 -13.65
CA ARG A 50 -1.22 -1.62 -13.60
C ARG A 50 -2.22 -0.95 -12.67
N MET A 51 -3.51 -1.28 -12.78
CA MET A 51 -4.56 -0.72 -11.93
C MET A 51 -4.35 -1.08 -10.47
N PHE A 52 -4.06 -2.35 -10.18
CA PHE A 52 -3.82 -2.81 -8.83
C PHE A 52 -2.58 -2.17 -8.20
N LYS A 53 -1.47 -2.06 -8.94
CA LYS A 53 -0.28 -1.32 -8.46
C LYS A 53 -0.58 0.15 -8.19
N SER A 54 -1.37 0.79 -9.06
CA SER A 54 -1.82 2.17 -8.83
C SER A 54 -2.66 2.30 -7.58
N TYR A 55 -3.58 1.36 -7.35
CA TYR A 55 -4.38 1.28 -6.13
C TYR A 55 -3.50 1.13 -4.88
N LEU A 56 -2.56 0.18 -4.88
CA LEU A 56 -1.64 -0.02 -3.76
C LEU A 56 -0.81 1.24 -3.44
N ASN A 57 -0.36 1.96 -4.46
CA ASN A 57 0.39 3.21 -4.27
C ASN A 57 -0.43 4.31 -3.59
N ASN A 58 -1.75 4.32 -3.78
CA ASN A 58 -2.64 5.30 -3.18
C ASN A 58 -3.11 4.88 -1.78
N VAL A 59 -3.37 3.58 -1.58
CA VAL A 59 -3.94 3.04 -0.33
C VAL A 59 -2.86 2.81 0.72
N LYS A 60 -1.65 2.39 0.34
CA LYS A 60 -0.56 2.14 1.29
C LYS A 60 -0.28 3.37 2.19
N PRO A 61 -0.11 4.60 1.66
CA PRO A 61 0.11 5.77 2.51
C PRO A 61 -1.05 6.05 3.46
N GLN A 62 -2.29 5.81 3.03
CA GLN A 62 -3.49 6.03 3.85
C GLN A 62 -3.53 5.07 5.03
N ILE A 63 -3.39 3.76 4.77
CA ILE A 63 -3.34 2.73 5.82
C ILE A 63 -2.21 3.01 6.82
N CYS A 64 -1.00 3.34 6.33
CA CYS A 64 0.12 3.67 7.22
C CYS A 64 -0.15 4.91 8.09
N ALA A 65 -0.80 5.94 7.53
CA ALA A 65 -1.15 7.15 8.28
C ALA A 65 -2.22 6.87 9.33
N GLU A 66 -3.29 6.18 8.97
CA GLU A 66 -4.36 5.77 9.89
C GLU A 66 -3.82 4.91 11.04
N THR A 67 -2.98 3.93 10.71
CA THR A 67 -2.33 3.07 11.69
C THR A 67 -1.46 3.87 12.66
N LEU A 68 -0.71 4.84 12.15
CA LEU A 68 0.11 5.72 12.98
C LEU A 68 -0.75 6.57 13.92
N GLU A 69 -1.86 7.15 13.44
CA GLU A 69 -2.76 7.92 14.31
C GLU A 69 -3.39 7.05 15.40
N LEU A 70 -3.80 5.81 15.07
CA LEU A 70 -4.28 4.86 16.08
C LEU A 70 -3.19 4.54 17.12
N SER A 71 -1.97 4.32 16.66
CA SER A 71 -0.81 4.01 17.50
C SER A 71 -0.47 5.15 18.47
N LYS A 72 -0.56 6.41 18.02
CA LYS A 72 -0.33 7.61 18.86
C LYS A 72 -1.33 7.75 20.01
N ASN A 73 -2.55 7.22 19.84
CA ASN A 73 -3.58 7.26 20.86
C ASN A 73 -3.46 6.12 21.88
N THR A 74 -2.47 5.23 21.73
CA THR A 74 -2.17 4.21 22.74
C THR A 74 -1.25 4.79 23.81
N GLU A 75 -1.45 4.35 25.06
CA GLU A 75 -0.66 4.81 26.22
C GLU A 75 0.85 4.55 26.05
N ARG A 76 1.23 3.54 25.26
CA ARG A 76 2.63 3.25 24.96
C ARG A 76 2.77 2.44 23.68
N LEU A 77 3.45 2.98 22.68
CA LEU A 77 3.75 2.28 21.44
C LEU A 77 4.84 1.21 21.66
N ILE A 78 4.57 -0.03 21.26
CA ILE A 78 5.56 -1.11 21.25
C ILE A 78 5.88 -1.46 19.81
N ILE A 79 7.13 -1.25 19.40
CA ILE A 79 7.56 -1.47 18.02
C ILE A 79 8.17 -2.87 17.88
N GLY A 80 7.63 -3.63 16.94
CA GLY A 80 8.22 -4.87 16.45
C GLY A 80 8.85 -4.67 15.07
N SER A 81 9.90 -5.42 14.78
CA SER A 81 10.52 -5.47 13.47
C SER A 81 10.72 -6.92 13.08
N ASP A 82 10.25 -7.30 11.89
CA ASP A 82 10.42 -8.65 11.38
C ASP A 82 10.74 -8.66 9.87
N ASP A 83 11.50 -9.65 9.44
CA ASP A 83 11.89 -9.84 8.05
C ASP A 83 10.99 -10.88 7.38
N PHE A 84 10.41 -10.53 6.24
CA PHE A 84 9.60 -11.46 5.45
C PHE A 84 10.12 -11.61 4.02
N ALA A 85 10.14 -12.85 3.54
CA ALA A 85 10.61 -13.17 2.22
C ALA A 85 9.52 -12.90 1.17
N ILE A 86 9.81 -12.05 0.17
CA ILE A 86 8.95 -11.89 -1.02
C ILE A 86 9.07 -13.14 -1.90
N ARG A 87 10.30 -13.61 -2.06
CA ARG A 87 10.63 -14.87 -2.72
C ARG A 87 11.63 -15.58 -1.84
N LYS A 88 11.21 -16.71 -1.27
CA LYS A 88 12.01 -17.50 -0.32
C LYS A 88 13.44 -17.67 -0.84
N GLY A 89 14.43 -17.25 -0.05
CA GLY A 89 15.85 -17.36 -0.37
C GLY A 89 16.42 -16.27 -1.29
N HIS A 90 15.64 -15.31 -1.77
CA HIS A 90 16.12 -14.29 -2.71
C HIS A 90 15.97 -12.86 -2.19
N SER A 91 14.73 -12.43 -1.94
CA SER A 91 14.40 -11.06 -1.59
C SER A 91 13.59 -11.02 -0.31
N TYR A 92 14.01 -10.15 0.59
CA TYR A 92 13.40 -9.91 1.90
C TYR A 92 13.01 -8.44 2.00
N ASN A 93 11.98 -8.18 2.80
CA ASN A 93 11.65 -6.85 3.29
C ASN A 93 11.54 -6.90 4.80
N THR A 94 11.70 -5.75 5.42
CA THR A 94 11.48 -5.59 6.85
C THR A 94 10.15 -4.87 7.06
N GLY A 95 9.27 -5.50 7.84
CA GLY A 95 8.04 -4.91 8.35
C GLY A 95 8.29 -4.27 9.71
N ILE A 96 7.79 -3.05 9.89
CA ILE A 96 7.76 -2.36 11.19
C ILE A 96 6.32 -2.37 11.68
N HIS A 97 6.10 -2.89 12.89
CA HIS A 97 4.78 -3.18 13.43
C HIS A 97 4.53 -2.44 14.74
N ASP A 98 3.29 -2.03 14.96
CA ASP A 98 2.78 -1.79 16.32
C ASP A 98 2.31 -3.14 16.88
N LEU A 99 3.03 -3.65 17.88
CA LEU A 99 2.75 -4.95 18.48
C LEU A 99 1.48 -4.96 19.36
N ARG A 100 0.96 -3.79 19.77
CA ARG A 100 -0.26 -3.75 20.58
C ARG A 100 -1.52 -3.85 19.74
N ASN A 101 -1.53 -3.16 18.60
CA ASN A 101 -2.66 -3.15 17.68
C ASN A 101 -2.52 -4.22 16.58
N GLU A 102 -1.41 -4.95 16.54
CA GLU A 102 -1.09 -5.96 15.53
C GLU A 102 -1.07 -5.40 14.09
N THR A 103 -0.74 -4.12 13.96
CA THR A 103 -0.82 -3.38 12.69
C THR A 103 0.55 -3.05 12.11
N LEU A 104 0.66 -3.10 10.78
CA LEU A 104 1.88 -2.71 10.06
C LEU A 104 2.00 -1.18 9.96
N LEU A 105 2.99 -0.61 10.64
CA LEU A 105 3.30 0.82 10.61
C LEU A 105 4.03 1.23 9.33
N HIS A 106 5.02 0.43 8.95
CA HIS A 106 5.88 0.75 7.81
C HIS A 106 6.49 -0.48 7.17
N PHE A 107 6.97 -0.29 5.95
CA PHE A 107 7.61 -1.31 5.15
C PHE A 107 8.90 -0.75 4.55
N VAL A 108 10.01 -1.42 4.80
CA VAL A 108 11.31 -1.13 4.23
C VAL A 108 11.64 -2.19 3.18
N LYS A 109 12.09 -1.75 2.01
CA LYS A 109 12.53 -2.67 0.96
C LYS A 109 13.94 -3.15 1.29
N GLY A 110 14.11 -4.45 1.53
CA GLY A 110 15.37 -5.01 2.01
C GLY A 110 15.36 -5.29 3.51
N ARG A 111 16.50 -5.78 4.01
CA ARG A 111 16.68 -6.19 5.42
C ARG A 111 18.04 -5.84 6.00
N LYS A 112 18.95 -5.32 5.16
CA LYS A 112 20.30 -4.98 5.58
C LYS A 112 20.25 -3.62 6.29
N LEU A 113 21.26 -3.38 7.11
CA LEU A 113 21.41 -2.11 7.82
C LEU A 113 21.34 -0.88 6.89
N ASN A 114 21.92 -0.98 5.68
CA ASN A 114 21.87 0.13 4.72
C ASN A 114 20.45 0.40 4.22
N ASP A 115 19.66 -0.64 3.95
CA ASP A 115 18.26 -0.53 3.55
C ASP A 115 17.45 0.19 4.65
N LEU A 116 17.67 -0.17 5.92
CA LEU A 116 17.04 0.48 7.08
C LEU A 116 17.49 1.93 7.25
N ARG A 117 18.75 2.25 6.91
CA ARG A 117 19.28 3.61 7.00
C ARG A 117 18.69 4.53 5.94
N GLU A 118 18.39 4.02 4.74
CA GLU A 118 17.72 4.79 3.70
C GLU A 118 16.31 5.25 4.12
N ASP A 119 15.64 4.46 4.95
CA ASP A 119 14.32 4.79 5.52
C ASP A 119 14.38 5.35 6.96
N LYS A 120 15.58 5.69 7.47
CA LYS A 120 15.82 6.11 8.87
C LYS A 120 14.88 7.21 9.34
N GLU A 121 14.64 8.24 8.54
CA GLU A 121 13.78 9.37 8.92
C GLU A 121 12.31 8.95 9.12
N LYS A 122 11.84 7.96 8.37
CA LYS A 122 10.49 7.40 8.55
C LYS A 122 10.44 6.51 9.78
N ILE A 123 11.48 5.71 10.01
CA ILE A 123 11.59 4.82 11.18
C ILE A 123 11.68 5.63 12.48
N LEU A 124 12.50 6.68 12.50
CA LEU A 124 12.69 7.55 13.67
C LEU A 124 11.39 8.22 14.13
N ARG A 125 10.50 8.56 13.20
CA ARG A 125 9.17 9.11 13.55
C ARG A 125 8.40 8.17 14.46
N PHE A 126 8.47 6.86 14.26
CA PHE A 126 7.80 5.89 15.14
C PHE A 126 8.50 5.78 16.49
N MET A 127 9.84 5.79 16.52
CA MET A 127 10.62 5.65 17.76
C MET A 127 10.42 6.80 18.75
N ILE A 128 10.11 8.02 18.27
CA ILE A 128 9.77 9.15 19.15
C ILE A 128 8.49 8.86 19.94
N TYR A 129 7.49 8.25 19.30
CA TYR A 129 6.21 7.93 19.94
C TYR A 129 6.27 6.69 20.86
N SER A 130 7.34 5.89 20.81
CA SER A 130 7.52 4.75 21.74
C SER A 130 8.29 5.10 23.01
N GLN A 131 8.84 6.31 23.09
CA GLN A 131 9.57 6.83 24.26
C GLN A 131 8.72 7.75 25.14
N LEU A 132 7.54 8.16 24.67
CA LEU A 132 6.51 8.85 25.43
C LEU A 132 5.56 7.82 26.06
#